data_AF-A0A1G7CA68-F1
#
_entry.id   AF-A0A1G7CA68-F1
#
_cell.length_a   1.000
_cell.length_b   1.000
_cell.length_c   1.000
_cell.angle_alpha   90.00
_cell.angle_beta   90.00
_cell.angle_gamma   90.00
#
_symmetry.space_group_name_H-M   'P 1'
#
loop_
_entity.id
_entity.type
_entity.pdbx_description
1 polymer ?
#
loop_
_entity_poly.entity_id
_entity_poly.type
_entity_poly.pdbx_seq_one_letter_code
_entity_poly.pdbx_strand_id
1 'polypeptide(L)'
;MRPVLYLLVAMVVMSLAFWAYRENYRTQDALNEMEDVQSDIAGLREELVVLRAEWAYLNRPARLRELVALNADRLNLAPITADQFVGSRSIDYPPPPVKYPPRRPENFVPPTDGAITDADPTPSEQEQQ
;
A
#
# COMPACT_ATOMS: atom_id res chain seq x y z
N MET A 1 52.60 -39.83 42.55
CA MET A 1 52.12 -39.42 41.21
C MET A 1 50.74 -39.98 40.84
N ARG A 2 50.46 -41.28 41.04
CA ARG A 2 49.17 -41.91 40.67
C ARG A 2 47.88 -41.29 41.23
N PRO A 3 47.77 -40.87 42.51
CA PRO A 3 46.52 -40.32 43.05
C PRO A 3 46.15 -38.95 42.44
N VAL A 4 47.14 -38.15 42.04
CA VAL A 4 46.91 -36.85 41.39
C VAL A 4 46.23 -37.02 40.04
N LEU A 5 46.63 -38.04 39.27
CA LEU A 5 46.01 -38.35 37.97
C LEU A 5 44.55 -38.75 38.13
N TYR A 6 44.21 -39.57 39.14
CA TYR A 6 42.82 -39.95 39.41
C TYR A 6 41.96 -38.74 39.81
N LEU A 7 42.49 -37.84 40.64
CA LEU A 7 41.80 -36.60 41.00
C LEU A 7 41.55 -35.69 39.79
N LEU A 8 42.54 -35.56 38.91
CA LEU A 8 42.42 -34.76 37.69
C LEU A 8 41.35 -35.34 36.76
N VAL A 9 41.37 -36.65 36.53
CA VAL A 9 40.33 -37.32 35.72
C VAL A 9 38.95 -37.17 36.36
N ALA A 10 38.82 -37.32 37.68
CA ALA A 10 37.56 -37.13 38.37
C ALA A 10 37.02 -35.70 38.21
N MET A 11 37.89 -34.68 38.28
CA MET A 11 37.53 -33.28 37.99
C MET A 11 37.06 -33.08 36.54
N VAL A 12 37.74 -33.69 35.57
CA VAL A 12 37.35 -33.62 34.15
C VAL A 12 35.98 -34.25 33.93
N VAL A 13 35.74 -35.44 34.50
CA VAL A 13 34.45 -36.13 34.41
C VAL A 13 33.33 -35.32 35.06
N MET A 14 33.58 -34.74 36.25
CA MET A 14 32.59 -33.87 36.89
C MET A 14 32.28 -32.62 36.06
N SER A 15 33.30 -32.02 35.44
CA SER A 15 33.11 -30.86 34.56
C SER A 15 32.28 -31.21 33.32
N LEU A 16 32.53 -32.37 32.72
CA LEU A 16 31.76 -32.87 31.58
C LEU A 16 30.30 -33.17 31.96
N ALA A 17 30.08 -33.78 33.12
CA ALA A 17 28.72 -34.02 33.62
C ALA A 17 27.95 -32.71 33.78
N PHE A 18 28.60 -31.69 34.34
CA PHE A 18 28.00 -30.36 34.49
C PHE A 18 27.74 -29.68 33.13
N TRP A 19 28.67 -29.80 32.18
CA TRP A 19 28.51 -29.24 30.84
C TRP A 19 27.36 -29.89 30.06
N ALA A 20 27.28 -31.23 30.10
CA ALA A 20 26.19 -31.97 29.46
C ALA A 20 24.82 -31.63 30.07
N TYR A 21 24.75 -31.48 31.39
CA TYR A 21 23.51 -31.07 32.06
C TYR A 21 23.10 -29.64 31.66
N ARG A 22 24.05 -28.71 31.60
CA ARG A 22 23.80 -27.32 31.20
C ARG A 22 23.37 -27.22 29.73
N GLU A 23 23.97 -27.99 28.85
CA GLU A 23 23.61 -27.99 27.43
C GLU A 23 22.21 -28.55 27.19
N ASN A 24 21.83 -29.55 27.99
CA ASN A 24 20.48 -30.10 27.97
C ASN A 24 19.43 -29.03 28.34
N TYR A 25 19.73 -28.17 29.32
CA TYR A 25 18.85 -27.07 29.71
C TYR A 25 18.61 -26.06 28.58
N ARG A 26 19.67 -25.67 27.85
CA ARG A 26 19.54 -24.73 26.72
C ARG A 26 18.62 -25.26 25.62
N THR A 27 18.61 -26.57 25.43
CA THR A 27 17.74 -27.21 24.43
C THR A 27 16.29 -27.21 24.91
N GLN A 28 16.07 -27.47 26.20
CA GLN A 28 14.74 -27.48 26.81
C GLN A 28 14.11 -26.08 26.81
N ASP A 29 14.90 -25.03 27.08
CA ASP A 29 14.40 -23.65 27.06
C ASP A 29 13.85 -23.25 25.68
N ALA A 30 14.56 -23.64 24.61
CA ALA A 30 14.11 -23.38 23.23
C ALA A 30 12.84 -24.15 22.86
N LEU A 31 12.65 -25.35 23.40
CA LEU A 31 11.43 -26.14 23.20
C LEU A 31 10.23 -25.51 23.93
N ASN A 32 10.43 -25.03 25.16
CA ASN A 32 9.38 -24.37 25.93
C ASN A 32 8.91 -23.08 25.23
N GLU A 33 9.84 -22.25 24.73
CA GLU A 33 9.50 -21.04 23.97
C GLU A 33 8.68 -21.36 22.71
N MET A 34 9.02 -22.44 22.01
CA MET A 34 8.24 -22.89 20.85
C MET A 34 6.82 -23.34 21.24
N GLU A 35 6.68 -24.01 22.39
CA GLU A 35 5.38 -24.45 22.90
C GLU A 35 4.50 -23.24 23.27
N ASP A 36 5.06 -22.24 23.94
CA ASP A 36 4.37 -21.00 24.30
C ASP A 36 3.89 -20.25 23.05
N VAL A 37 4.77 -20.03 22.07
CA VAL A 37 4.39 -19.38 20.79
C VAL A 37 3.31 -20.19 20.06
N GLN A 38 3.39 -21.53 20.11
CA GLN A 38 2.41 -22.37 19.43
C GLN A 38 1.03 -22.28 20.09
N SER A 39 0.99 -22.17 21.42
CA SER A 39 -0.22 -21.93 22.21
C SER A 39 -0.85 -20.57 21.87
N ASP A 40 -0.03 -19.51 21.78
CA ASP A 40 -0.50 -18.17 21.40
C ASP A 40 -1.11 -18.17 19.99
N ILE A 41 -0.46 -18.86 19.03
CA ILE A 41 -1.00 -19.02 17.67
C ILE A 41 -2.35 -19.74 17.69
N ALA A 42 -2.51 -20.75 18.55
CA ALA A 42 -3.77 -21.48 18.66
C ALA A 42 -4.89 -20.56 19.18
N GLY A 43 -4.62 -19.76 20.22
CA GLY A 43 -5.56 -18.78 20.76
C GLY A 43 -5.96 -17.72 19.72
N LEU A 44 -4.99 -17.13 19.04
CA LEU A 44 -5.25 -16.12 17.99
C LEU A 44 -6.08 -16.68 16.82
N ARG A 45 -5.88 -17.96 16.47
CA ARG A 45 -6.69 -18.61 15.43
C ARG A 45 -8.14 -18.77 15.85
N GLU A 46 -8.40 -19.07 17.12
CA GLU A 46 -9.77 -19.17 17.64
C GLU A 46 -10.49 -17.82 17.55
N GLU A 47 -9.84 -16.74 17.94
CA GLU A 47 -10.38 -15.37 17.79
C GLU A 47 -10.68 -15.02 16.33
N LEU A 48 -9.78 -15.36 15.40
CA LEU A 48 -9.99 -15.14 13.97
C LEU A 48 -11.21 -15.90 13.42
N VAL A 49 -11.48 -17.11 13.93
CA VAL A 49 -12.66 -17.88 13.52
C VAL A 49 -13.94 -17.17 13.96
N VAL A 50 -13.98 -16.68 15.21
CA VAL A 50 -15.12 -15.92 15.73
C VAL A 50 -15.33 -14.65 14.91
N LEU A 51 -14.27 -13.86 14.70
CA LEU A 51 -14.36 -12.60 13.97
C LEU A 51 -14.79 -12.80 12.51
N ARG A 52 -14.35 -13.89 11.88
CA ARG A 52 -14.80 -14.28 10.54
C ARG A 52 -16.28 -14.68 10.52
N ALA A 53 -16.76 -15.38 11.56
CA ALA A 53 -18.17 -15.72 11.69
C ALA A 53 -19.03 -14.46 11.91
N GLU A 54 -18.56 -13.52 12.71
CA GLU A 54 -19.20 -12.22 12.92
C GLU A 54 -19.26 -11.42 11.62
N TRP A 55 -18.15 -11.32 10.89
CA TRP A 55 -18.13 -10.64 9.60
C TRP A 55 -19.09 -11.30 8.61
N ALA A 56 -19.09 -12.63 8.53
CA ALA A 56 -20.02 -13.37 7.69
C ALA A 56 -21.49 -13.11 8.09
N TYR A 57 -21.77 -12.94 9.38
CA TYR A 57 -23.10 -12.57 9.88
C TYR A 57 -23.49 -11.13 9.53
N LEU A 58 -22.58 -10.16 9.70
CA LEU A 58 -22.81 -8.76 9.35
C LEU A 58 -23.04 -8.60 7.85
N ASN A 59 -22.29 -9.34 7.03
CA ASN A 59 -22.30 -9.19 5.58
C ASN A 59 -23.33 -10.09 4.86
N ARG A 60 -24.31 -10.66 5.59
CA ARG A 60 -25.36 -11.48 4.97
C ARG A 60 -26.19 -10.64 4.00
N PRO A 61 -26.29 -11.00 2.71
CA PRO A 61 -26.92 -10.15 1.69
C PRO A 61 -28.42 -9.94 1.91
N ALA A 62 -29.10 -10.88 2.59
CA ALA A 62 -30.49 -10.69 3.01
C ALA A 62 -30.61 -9.55 4.04
N ARG A 63 -29.77 -9.56 5.08
CA ARG A 63 -29.75 -8.53 6.13
C ARG A 63 -29.35 -7.17 5.58
N LEU A 64 -28.34 -7.12 4.70
CA LEU A 64 -27.92 -5.87 4.06
C LEU A 64 -29.05 -5.26 3.23
N ARG A 65 -29.78 -6.07 2.45
CA ARG A 65 -30.95 -5.60 1.67
C ARG A 65 -32.05 -5.05 2.57
N GLU A 66 -32.33 -5.72 3.69
CA GLU A 66 -33.31 -5.26 4.68
C GLU A 66 -32.89 -3.93 5.33
N LEU A 67 -31.65 -3.81 5.76
CA LEU A 67 -31.11 -2.56 6.34
C LEU A 67 -31.10 -1.40 5.34
N VAL A 68 -30.77 -1.68 4.08
CA VAL A 68 -30.81 -0.69 2.99
C VAL A 68 -32.26 -0.27 2.73
N ALA A 69 -33.20 -1.21 2.66
CA ALA A 69 -34.61 -0.90 2.47
C ALA A 69 -35.16 -0.03 3.61
N LEU A 70 -34.81 -0.33 4.86
CA LEU A 70 -35.22 0.44 6.04
C LEU A 70 -34.62 1.86 6.07
N ASN A 71 -33.48 2.09 5.43
CA ASN A 71 -32.81 3.39 5.43
C ASN A 71 -32.81 4.07 4.05
N ALA A 72 -33.58 3.56 3.09
CA ALA A 72 -33.58 4.04 1.70
C ALA A 72 -33.91 5.54 1.62
N ASP A 73 -34.89 6.00 2.41
CA ASP A 73 -35.30 7.41 2.47
C ASP A 73 -34.20 8.34 3.00
N ARG A 74 -33.38 7.85 3.94
CA ARG A 74 -32.32 8.66 4.57
C ARG A 74 -31.06 8.73 3.70
N LEU A 75 -30.73 7.63 3.02
CA LEU A 75 -29.56 7.57 2.14
C LEU A 75 -29.90 7.97 0.70
N ASN A 76 -31.17 8.30 0.40
CA ASN A 76 -31.66 8.60 -0.95
C ASN A 76 -31.27 7.51 -1.97
N LEU A 77 -31.37 6.23 -1.56
CA LEU A 77 -31.05 5.09 -2.41
C LEU A 77 -32.27 4.71 -3.25
N ALA A 78 -32.14 4.82 -4.56
CA ALA A 78 -33.04 4.16 -5.50
C ALA A 78 -32.55 2.73 -5.78
N PRO A 79 -33.44 1.73 -5.89
CA PRO A 79 -33.06 0.38 -6.28
C PRO A 79 -32.41 0.40 -7.67
N ILE A 80 -31.24 -0.24 -7.79
CA ILE A 80 -30.59 -0.42 -9.10
C ILE A 80 -31.44 -1.43 -9.89
N THR A 81 -32.06 -0.96 -10.96
CA THR A 81 -32.82 -1.80 -11.91
C THR A 81 -31.93 -2.29 -13.04
N ALA A 82 -32.27 -3.44 -13.64
CA ALA A 82 -31.50 -4.04 -14.74
C ALA A 82 -31.30 -3.09 -15.94
N ASP A 83 -32.28 -2.21 -16.20
CA ASP A 83 -32.22 -1.20 -17.27
C ASP A 83 -31.15 -0.11 -17.03
N GLN A 84 -30.63 0.04 -15.81
CA GLN A 84 -29.56 0.99 -15.50
C GLN A 84 -28.17 0.46 -15.88
N PHE A 85 -28.04 -0.84 -16.19
CA PHE A 85 -26.78 -1.42 -16.66
C PHE A 85 -26.66 -1.22 -18.17
N VAL A 86 -25.85 -0.24 -18.56
CA VAL A 86 -25.50 0.00 -19.97
C VAL A 86 -24.23 -0.76 -20.34
N GLY A 87 -24.20 -1.36 -21.54
CA GLY A 87 -23.01 -2.05 -22.03
C GLY A 87 -21.79 -1.12 -22.09
N SER A 88 -20.59 -1.63 -21.81
CA SER A 88 -19.35 -0.83 -21.70
C SER A 88 -19.02 0.02 -22.93
N ARG A 89 -19.55 -0.34 -24.10
CA ARG A 89 -19.39 0.36 -25.38
C ARG A 89 -20.36 1.56 -25.55
N SER A 90 -21.36 1.67 -24.69
CA SER A 90 -22.39 2.72 -24.69
C SER A 90 -22.20 3.73 -23.54
N ILE A 91 -21.02 3.71 -22.91
CA ILE A 91 -20.57 4.73 -21.97
C ILE A 91 -19.89 5.82 -22.79
N ASP A 92 -20.47 7.02 -22.83
CA ASP A 92 -19.81 8.18 -23.40
C ASP A 92 -18.62 8.56 -22.51
N TYR A 93 -17.42 8.35 -23.03
CA TYR A 93 -16.21 8.81 -22.36
C TYR A 93 -16.04 10.31 -22.59
N PRO A 94 -15.62 11.07 -21.57
CA PRO A 94 -15.26 12.46 -21.76
C PRO A 94 -14.19 12.56 -22.86
N PRO A 95 -14.25 13.58 -23.73
CA PRO A 95 -13.29 13.74 -24.80
C PRO A 95 -11.87 13.75 -24.22
N PRO A 96 -10.90 13.07 -24.85
CA PRO A 96 -9.54 13.03 -24.35
C PRO A 96 -9.04 14.47 -24.17
N PRO A 97 -8.36 14.77 -23.05
CA PRO A 97 -7.84 16.11 -22.81
C PRO A 97 -6.99 16.52 -24.00
N VAL A 98 -7.32 17.68 -24.59
CA VAL A 98 -6.63 18.22 -25.75
C VAL A 98 -5.14 18.35 -25.44
N LYS A 99 -4.32 17.44 -25.99
CA LYS A 99 -2.86 17.40 -25.73
C LYS A 99 -2.10 18.56 -26.35
N TYR A 100 -2.73 19.34 -27.22
CA TYR A 100 -2.11 20.50 -27.85
C TYR A 100 -3.09 21.68 -27.79
N PRO A 101 -2.63 22.89 -27.41
CA PRO A 101 -3.39 24.10 -27.70
C PRO A 101 -3.60 24.20 -29.22
N PRO A 102 -4.68 24.85 -29.68
CA PRO A 102 -4.96 24.95 -31.11
C PRO A 102 -3.73 25.49 -31.84
N ARG A 103 -3.34 24.81 -32.93
CA ARG A 103 -2.27 25.29 -33.80
C ARG A 103 -2.66 26.71 -34.23
N ARG A 104 -1.82 27.69 -33.86
CA ARG A 104 -1.98 29.08 -34.30
C ARG A 104 -2.25 29.06 -35.81
N PRO A 105 -3.30 29.75 -36.29
CA PRO A 105 -3.68 29.69 -37.69
C PRO A 105 -2.48 30.10 -38.56
N GLU A 106 -2.34 29.45 -39.71
CA GLU A 106 -1.24 29.65 -40.68
C GLU A 106 -1.16 31.12 -41.14
N ASN A 107 -2.27 31.83 -40.98
CA ASN A 107 -2.52 33.22 -41.35
C ASN A 107 -2.20 34.19 -40.20
N PHE A 108 -1.66 33.71 -39.08
CA PHE A 108 -1.25 34.59 -37.99
C PHE A 108 -0.01 35.36 -38.40
N VAL A 109 -0.21 36.57 -38.89
CA VAL A 109 0.84 37.57 -39.02
C VAL A 109 0.99 38.20 -37.63
N PRO A 110 2.14 38.02 -36.93
CA PRO A 110 2.38 38.78 -35.72
C PRO A 110 2.33 40.28 -36.06
N PRO A 111 1.76 41.14 -35.21
CA PRO A 111 1.87 42.58 -35.39
C PRO A 111 3.35 42.90 -35.54
N THR A 112 3.74 43.33 -36.72
CA THR A 112 5.10 43.77 -37.00
C THR A 112 5.20 45.18 -36.45
N ASP A 113 5.24 45.28 -35.12
CA ASP A 113 5.52 46.53 -34.45
C ASP A 113 6.97 46.89 -34.76
N GLY A 114 7.14 47.93 -35.57
CA GLY A 114 8.37 48.70 -35.70
C GLY A 114 9.62 47.89 -36.06
N ALA A 115 9.95 47.89 -37.35
CA ALA A 115 11.26 47.47 -37.83
C ALA A 115 12.39 48.04 -36.96
N ILE A 116 13.22 47.16 -36.40
CA ILE A 116 14.63 47.49 -36.13
C ILE A 116 15.41 46.75 -37.21
N THR A 117 15.49 47.39 -38.39
CA THR A 117 16.47 47.03 -39.41
C THR A 117 17.76 47.76 -39.04
N ASP A 118 18.82 47.01 -38.75
CA ASP A 118 20.17 47.50 -38.45
C ASP A 118 20.89 48.07 -39.69
N ALA A 119 20.17 48.76 -40.58
CA ALA A 119 20.73 49.32 -41.82
C ALA A 119 20.22 50.74 -42.08
N ASP A 120 20.61 51.70 -41.23
CA ASP A 120 21.45 52.85 -41.63
C ASP A 120 21.75 53.75 -40.41
N PRO A 121 22.86 54.52 -40.41
CA PRO A 121 23.37 55.21 -39.24
C PRO A 121 22.56 56.46 -38.86
N THR A 122 22.47 56.66 -37.56
CA THR A 122 22.15 57.90 -36.84
C THR A 122 23.24 58.97 -37.08
N PRO A 123 23.10 60.23 -36.63
CA PRO A 123 22.06 61.25 -36.77
C PRO A 123 22.65 62.55 -37.38
N SER A 124 21.92 63.20 -38.27
CA SER A 124 22.10 64.63 -38.53
C SER A 124 20.76 65.09 -39.09
N GLU A 125 20.03 65.85 -38.30
CA GLU A 125 19.85 67.28 -38.59
C GLU A 125 19.17 67.47 -39.95
N GLN A 126 17.93 67.96 -39.92
CA GLN A 126 17.74 69.41 -40.11
C GLN A 126 18.44 69.84 -41.39
N GLU A 127 17.70 70.18 -42.42
CA GLU A 127 17.58 71.55 -42.91
C GLU A 127 17.46 71.32 -44.42
N GLN A 128 16.48 71.76 -45.16
CA GLN A 128 15.64 72.94 -45.12
C GLN A 128 14.47 72.66 -46.09
N GLN A 129 13.35 73.34 -45.85
CA GLN A 129 12.17 73.54 -46.70
C GLN A 129 10.91 72.78 -46.30
#